data_AF-A0A9Q6EHX0-F1
#
_entry.id   AF-A0A9Q6EHX0-F1
#
_cell.length_a   1.000
_cell.length_b   1.000
_cell.length_c   1.000
_cell.angle_alpha   90.00
_cell.angle_beta   90.00
_cell.angle_gamma   90.00
#
_symmetry.space_group_name_H-M   'P 1'
#
loop_
_entity.id
_entity.type
_entity.pdbx_description
1 polymer ?
#
loop_
_entity_poly.entity_id
_entity_poly.type
_entity_poly.pdbx_seq_one_letter_code
_entity_poly.pdbx_strand_id
1 'polypeptide(L)' 'MSKFNWNLYAASFEALVERGAPPEKAEAASQVIGRDDGAKDNFGRTAEDQQAVNDILEYLQEESDAQQ' A
#
# COMPACT_ATOMS: atom_id res chain seq x y z
N MET A 1 -10.96 -17.81 3.86
CA MET A 1 -11.28 -16.37 3.70
C MET A 1 -10.14 -15.61 4.34
N SER A 2 -9.25 -15.02 3.54
CA SER A 2 -8.19 -14.14 4.06
C SER A 2 -8.88 -12.99 4.78
N LYS A 3 -8.63 -12.87 6.09
CA LYS A 3 -9.30 -11.88 6.94
C LYS A 3 -8.66 -10.54 6.64
N PHE A 4 -9.47 -9.53 6.31
CA PHE A 4 -8.97 -8.19 6.09
C PHE A 4 -8.24 -7.68 7.35
N ASN A 5 -6.98 -7.29 7.18
CA ASN A 5 -6.12 -6.82 8.25
C ASN A 5 -6.28 -5.30 8.42
N TRP A 6 -7.25 -4.92 9.26
CA TRP A 6 -7.52 -3.50 9.57
C TRP A 6 -6.31 -2.76 10.14
N ASN A 7 -5.46 -3.43 10.93
CA ASN A 7 -4.22 -2.81 11.43
C ASN A 7 -3.24 -2.50 10.28
N LEU A 8 -3.13 -3.39 9.30
CA LEU A 8 -2.22 -3.19 8.17
C LEU A 8 -2.77 -2.08 7.26
N TYR A 9 -4.08 -2.07 7.02
CA TYR A 9 -4.77 -0.97 6.34
C TYR A 9 -4.49 0.38 7.01
N ALA A 10 -4.75 0.49 8.32
CA ALA A 10 -4.61 1.75 9.04
C ALA A 10 -3.16 2.26 9.06
N ALA A 11 -2.20 1.37 9.33
CA ALA A 11 -0.78 1.72 9.33
C ALA A 11 -0.29 2.16 7.93
N SER A 12 -0.75 1.48 6.87
CA SER A 12 -0.41 1.85 5.49
C SER A 12 -1.00 3.22 5.14
N PHE A 13 -2.26 3.45 5.49
CA PHE A 13 -2.96 4.68 5.18
C PHE A 13 -2.32 5.88 5.89
N GLU A 14 -2.02 5.74 7.18
CA GLU A 14 -1.36 6.78 7.98
C GLU A 14 0.02 7.11 7.38
N ALA A 15 0.86 6.10 7.12
CA ALA A 15 2.20 6.31 6.56
C ALA A 15 2.18 6.98 5.17
N LEU A 16 1.17 6.68 4.35
CA LEU A 16 1.00 7.28 3.02
C LEU A 16 0.54 8.73 3.11
N VAL A 17 -0.43 9.01 3.96
CA VAL A 17 -0.93 10.38 4.18
C VAL A 17 0.15 11.25 4.82
N GLU A 18 0.93 10.73 5.77
CA GLU A 18 2.07 11.44 6.37
C GLU A 18 3.15 11.81 5.35
N ARG A 19 3.33 10.98 4.31
CA ARG A 19 4.22 11.25 3.18
C ARG A 19 3.62 12.16 2.12
N GLY A 20 2.39 12.67 2.32
CA GLY A 20 1.74 13.58 1.38
C GLY A 20 1.06 12.89 0.20
N ALA A 21 0.87 11.57 0.25
CA ALA A 21 0.07 10.87 -0.76
C ALA A 21 -1.39 11.33 -0.68
N PRO A 22 -2.08 11.50 -1.81
CA PRO A 22 -3.48 11.89 -1.81
C PRO A 22 -4.35 10.79 -1.17
N PRO A 23 -5.38 11.16 -0.38
CA PRO A 23 -6.17 10.20 0.40
C PRO A 23 -6.80 9.08 -0.43
N GLU A 24 -7.24 9.39 -1.65
CA GLU A 24 -7.86 8.42 -2.57
C GLU A 24 -6.87 7.33 -3.02
N LYS A 25 -5.63 7.72 -3.33
CA LYS A 25 -4.56 6.76 -3.69
C LYS A 25 -4.11 5.98 -2.45
N ALA A 26 -3.96 6.67 -1.32
CA ALA A 26 -3.57 6.06 -0.05
C ALA A 26 -4.57 5.00 0.41
N GLU A 27 -5.88 5.28 0.30
CA GLU A 27 -6.95 4.35 0.61
C GLU A 27 -6.91 3.14 -0.32
N ALA A 28 -6.79 3.35 -1.64
CA ALA A 28 -6.75 2.26 -2.61
C ALA A 28 -5.58 1.30 -2.32
N ALA A 29 -4.36 1.82 -2.15
CA ALA A 29 -3.21 0.99 -1.83
C ALA A 29 -3.31 0.31 -0.45
N SER A 30 -3.88 1.01 0.54
CA SER A 30 -4.07 0.43 1.88
C SER A 30 -5.11 -0.68 1.88
N GLN A 31 -6.15 -0.58 1.04
CA GLN A 31 -7.12 -1.67 0.85
C GLN A 31 -6.48 -2.91 0.25
N VAL A 32 -5.55 -2.74 -0.71
CA VAL A 32 -4.75 -3.85 -1.26
C VAL A 32 -3.95 -4.51 -0.15
N ILE A 33 -3.15 -3.72 0.58
CA ILE A 33 -2.28 -4.21 1.65
C ILE A 33 -3.11 -4.88 2.76
N GLY A 34 -4.26 -4.32 3.13
CA GLY A 34 -5.17 -4.93 4.11
C GLY A 34 -5.73 -6.30 3.66
N ARG A 35 -5.70 -6.60 2.35
CA ARG A 35 -6.14 -7.89 1.77
C ARG A 35 -4.98 -8.83 1.45
N ASP A 36 -3.73 -8.40 1.61
CA ASP A 36 -2.56 -9.21 1.34
C ASP A 36 -2.62 -10.51 2.14
N ASP A 37 -2.39 -11.62 1.42
CA ASP A 37 -2.30 -12.94 1.98
C ASP A 37 -0.94 -13.54 1.65
N GLY A 38 -0.04 -13.58 2.64
CA GLY A 38 1.32 -14.10 2.46
C GLY A 38 1.40 -15.60 2.13
N ALA A 39 0.28 -16.33 2.14
CA ALA A 39 0.22 -17.73 1.70
C ALA A 39 -0.18 -17.89 0.22
N LYS A 40 -0.50 -16.80 -0.47
CA LYS A 40 -0.83 -16.78 -1.90
C LYS A 40 0.30 -16.17 -2.73
N ASP A 41 0.46 -16.68 -3.95
CA ASP A 41 1.31 -16.05 -4.95
C ASP A 41 0.92 -14.57 -5.13
N ASN A 42 1.95 -13.71 -5.17
CA ASN A 42 1.81 -12.27 -5.28
C ASN A 42 0.89 -11.65 -4.19
N PHE A 43 0.85 -12.25 -3.00
CA PHE A 43 -0.02 -11.86 -1.88
C PHE A 43 -1.52 -11.93 -2.20
N GLY A 44 -1.91 -12.63 -3.27
CA GLY A 44 -3.28 -12.64 -3.78
C GLY A 44 -3.69 -11.35 -4.51
N ARG A 45 -2.73 -10.48 -4.85
CA ARG A 45 -2.97 -9.23 -5.59
C ARG A 45 -3.23 -9.50 -7.07
N THR A 46 -4.21 -8.80 -7.60
CA THR A 46 -4.51 -8.72 -9.04
C THR A 46 -3.66 -7.64 -9.73
N ALA A 47 -3.74 -7.56 -11.06
CA ALA A 47 -3.07 -6.50 -11.81
C ALA A 47 -3.56 -5.09 -11.42
N GLU A 48 -4.86 -4.93 -11.12
CA GLU A 48 -5.43 -3.67 -10.62
C GLU A 48 -4.85 -3.29 -9.24
N ASP A 49 -4.75 -4.28 -8.34
CA ASP A 49 -4.14 -4.08 -7.03
C ASP A 49 -2.67 -3.66 -7.16
N GLN A 50 -1.93 -4.27 -8.10
CA GLN A 50 -0.55 -3.90 -8.40
C GLN A 50 -0.44 -2.46 -8.88
N GLN A 51 -1.40 -2.02 -9.70
CA GLN A 51 -1.42 -0.67 -10.24
C GLN A 51 -1.70 0.37 -9.15
N ALA A 52 -2.63 0.09 -8.23
CA ALA A 52 -2.91 0.95 -7.08
C ALA A 52 -1.69 1.09 -6.15
N VAL A 53 -0.95 0.00 -5.92
CA VAL A 53 0.31 0.06 -5.15
C VAL A 53 1.38 0.81 -5.94
N ASN A 54 1.49 0.64 -7.25
CA ASN A 54 2.49 1.36 -8.05
C ASN A 54 2.24 2.88 -8.07
N ASP A 55 0.98 3.28 -8.09
CA ASP A 55 0.55 4.69 -8.13
C ASP A 55 0.84 5.45 -6.82
N ILE A 56 1.07 4.74 -5.70
CA ILE A 56 1.54 5.33 -4.45
C ILE A 56 3.08 5.26 -4.27
N LEU A 57 3.78 4.42 -5.05
CA LEU A 57 5.22 4.23 -4.88
C LEU A 57 6.00 5.52 -5.11
N GLU A 58 5.52 6.38 -6.01
CA GLU A 58 6.11 7.72 -6.25
C GLU A 58 6.15 8.58 -4.98
N TYR A 59 5.16 8.45 -4.08
CA TYR A 59 5.10 9.18 -2.81
C TYR A 59 5.89 8.50 -1.69
N LEU A 60 6.16 7.19 -1.82
CA LEU A 60 7.01 6.45 -0.89
C LEU A 60 8.50 6.63 -1.19
N GLN A 61 8.86 6.97 -2.43
CA GLN A 61 10.24 7.08 -2.91
C GLN A 61 11.03 8.31 -2.40
N GLU A 62 10.43 9.20 -1.61
CA GLU A 62 11.12 10.39 -1.08
C GLU A 62 12.22 10.11 -0.03
N GLU A 63 12.47 8.85 0.36
CA GLU A 63 13.57 8.46 1.28
C GLU A 63 14.57 7.46 0.66
N SER A 64 14.91 7.57 -0.62
CA SER A 64 16.01 6.76 -1.21
C SER A 64 17.13 7.55 -1.90
N ASP A 65 17.11 8.89 -1.85
CA ASP A 65 18.20 9.74 -2.37
C ASP A 65 18.89 10.61 -1.30
N ALA A 66 18.71 10.29 0.00
CA ALA A 66 19.30 11.07 1.11
C ALA A 66 20.20 10.27 2.07
N GLN A 67 20.75 9.14 1.65
CA GLN A 67 21.88 8.49 2.34
C GLN A 67 23.05 8.36 1.35
N GLN A 68 23.72 9.50 1.13
CA GLN A 68 25.10 9.56 0.60
C GLN A 68 26.11 9.14 1.66
#